data_AF-J9G9Y8-F1
#
_entry.id   AF-J9G9Y8-F1
#
_cell.length_a   1.000
_cell.length_b   1.000
_cell.length_c   1.000
_cell.angle_alpha   90.00
_cell.angle_beta   90.00
_cell.angle_gamma   90.00
#
_symmetry.space_group_name_H-M   'P 1'
#
loop_
_entity.id
_entity.type
_entity.pdbx_description
1 polymer ?
#
loop_
_entity_poly.entity_id
_entity_poly.type
_entity_poly.pdbx_seq_one_letter_code
_entity_poly.pdbx_strand_id
1 'polypeptide(L)' 'GSRFQIGEVILEMTQIGKECHSHCQIFQKMGECIMPREGVFAQVIHGGHIKVGDEIRLIE' A
#
# COMPACT_ATOMS: atom_id res chain seq x y z
N GLY A 1 -0.45 -3.28 -14.43
CA GLY A 1 -0.95 -2.15 -13.62
C GLY A 1 0.20 -1.22 -13.30
N SER A 2 -0.01 -0.16 -12.52
CA SER A 2 1.10 0.70 -12.08
C SER A 2 2.09 -0.10 -11.23
N ARG A 3 3.39 0.03 -11.52
CA ARG A 3 4.46 -0.67 -10.81
C ARG A 3 5.36 0.31 -10.08
N PHE A 4 5.68 -0.05 -8.85
CA PHE A 4 6.52 0.73 -7.96
C PHE A 4 7.74 -0.08 -7.58
N GLN A 5 8.91 0.55 -7.66
CA GLN A 5 10.15 0.02 -7.14
C GLN A 5 10.51 0.71 -5.83
N ILE A 6 10.86 -0.08 -4.81
CA ILE A 6 11.38 0.39 -3.52
C ILE A 6 12.60 -0.46 -3.18
N GLY A 7 13.80 0.10 -3.32
CA GLY A 7 15.03 -0.67 -3.20
C GLY A 7 15.05 -1.87 -4.16
N GLU A 8 15.11 -3.07 -3.60
CA GLU A 8 15.07 -4.35 -4.35
C GLU A 8 13.64 -4.82 -4.68
N VAL A 9 12.63 -4.29 -3.99
CA VAL A 9 11.26 -4.77 -4.08
C VAL A 9 10.53 -4.14 -5.26
N ILE A 10 9.78 -4.97 -6.01
CA ILE A 10 8.84 -4.52 -7.05
C ILE A 10 7.42 -4.86 -6.63
N LEU A 11 6.57 -3.83 -6.62
CA LEU A 11 5.16 -3.91 -6.25
C LEU A 11 4.29 -3.54 -7.45
N GLU A 12 3.23 -4.28 -7.72
CA GLU A 12 2.21 -3.91 -8.70
C GLU A 12 0.91 -3.52 -7.99
N MET A 13 0.38 -2.33 -8.28
CA MET A 13 -0.87 -1.84 -7.71
C MET A 13 -2.03 -2.74 -8.14
N THR A 14 -2.76 -3.27 -7.16
CA THR A 14 -3.93 -4.13 -7.40
C THR A 14 -5.24 -3.42 -7.08
N GLN A 15 -5.26 -2.59 -6.04
CA GLN A 15 -6.49 -1.96 -5.58
C GLN A 15 -6.21 -0.62 -4.89
N ILE A 16 -7.05 0.38 -5.18
CA ILE A 16 -7.11 1.65 -4.46
C ILE A 16 -8.40 1.64 -3.63
N GLY A 17 -8.27 1.91 -2.34
CA GLY A 17 -9.34 1.82 -1.37
C GLY A 17 -9.67 0.37 -1.00
N LYS A 18 -10.34 0.16 0.14
CA LYS A 18 -10.97 -1.12 0.47
C LYS A 18 -12.34 -0.87 1.09
N GLU A 19 -13.33 -1.68 0.74
CA GLU A 19 -14.63 -1.65 1.43
C GLU A 19 -14.42 -1.91 2.93
N CYS A 20 -14.79 -0.91 3.73
CA CYS A 20 -14.60 -0.93 5.18
C CYS A 20 -15.75 -1.75 5.78
N HIS A 21 -15.49 -3.03 6.07
CA HIS A 21 -16.40 -3.85 6.88
C HIS A 21 -16.04 -3.60 8.36
N SER A 22 -16.82 -2.73 8.99
CA SER A 22 -16.81 -2.23 10.37
C SER A 22 -15.98 -3.01 11.42
N HIS A 23 -15.21 -2.27 12.24
CA HIS A 23 -14.36 -2.69 13.39
C HIS A 23 -12.85 -2.95 13.14
N CYS A 24 -12.22 -2.21 12.22
CA CYS A 24 -10.75 -2.27 12.07
C CYS A 24 -10.01 -1.42 13.13
N GLN A 25 -8.83 -1.87 13.59
CA GLN A 25 -7.95 -1.13 14.52
C GLN A 25 -7.61 0.29 14.04
N ILE A 26 -7.62 0.54 12.73
CA ILE A 26 -7.38 1.86 12.15
C ILE A 26 -8.50 2.85 12.54
N PHE A 27 -9.77 2.41 12.49
CA PHE A 27 -10.91 3.23 12.91
C PHE A 27 -10.85 3.58 14.40
N GLN A 28 -10.47 2.61 15.25
CA GLN A 28 -10.32 2.85 16.68
C GLN A 28 -9.18 3.84 17.00
N LYS A 29 -8.09 3.85 16.22
CA LYS A 29 -6.97 4.78 16.42
C LYS A 29 -7.20 6.17 15.84
N MET A 30 -7.86 6.26 14.68
CA MET A 30 -7.96 7.51 13.90
C MET A 30 -9.33 8.19 14.02
N GLY A 31 -10.37 7.51 14.52
CA GLY A 31 -11.75 8.02 14.58
C GLY A 31 -12.51 7.99 13.24
N GLU A 32 -11.81 7.77 12.12
CA GLU A 32 -12.36 7.65 10.77
C GLU A 32 -11.65 6.51 10.01
N CYS A 33 -12.37 5.81 9.11
CA CYS A 33 -11.78 4.77 8.28
C CYS A 33 -11.07 5.44 7.08
N ILE A 34 -9.74 5.60 7.15
CA ILE A 34 -8.96 6.16 6.03
C ILE A 34 -8.77 5.17 4.87
N MET A 35 -8.90 3.87 5.14
CA MET A 35 -8.62 2.79 4.18
C MET A 35 -9.44 2.83 2.89
N PRO A 36 -10.73 3.23 2.86
CA PRO A 36 -11.48 3.41 1.62
C PRO A 36 -10.97 4.54 0.74
N ARG A 37 -10.33 5.57 1.31
CA ARG A 37 -9.94 6.80 0.62
C ARG A 37 -8.46 6.84 0.28
N GLU A 38 -7.63 6.46 1.25
CA GLU A 38 -6.16 6.64 1.22
C GLU A 38 -5.41 5.30 1.13
N GLY A 39 -6.09 4.18 1.36
CA GLY A 39 -5.46 2.86 1.36
C GLY A 39 -5.14 2.40 -0.05
N VAL A 40 -3.95 1.85 -0.26
CA VAL A 40 -3.57 1.20 -1.51
C VAL A 40 -3.03 -0.20 -1.23
N PHE A 41 -3.35 -1.13 -2.13
CA PHE A 41 -2.92 -2.51 -2.06
C PHE A 41 -2.10 -2.85 -3.30
N ALA A 42 -1.03 -3.59 -3.08
CA ALA A 42 -0.14 -4.02 -4.14
C ALA A 42 0.23 -5.49 -3.94
N GLN A 43 0.48 -6.17 -5.06
CA GLN A 43 1.07 -7.50 -5.07
C GLN A 43 2.59 -7.39 -5.14
N VAL A 44 3.30 -8.22 -4.38
CA VAL A 44 4.76 -8.34 -4.47
C VAL A 44 5.09 -9.14 -5.73
N ILE A 45 5.68 -8.49 -6.72
CA ILE A 45 6.16 -9.12 -7.96
C ILE A 45 7.59 -9.63 -7.77
N HIS A 46 8.40 -8.86 -7.04
CA HIS A 46 9.75 -9.27 -6.64
C HIS A 46 9.97 -8.93 -5.17
N GLY A 47 10.31 -9.94 -4.37
CA GLY A 47 10.59 -9.79 -2.93
C GLY A 47 12.00 -9.28 -2.64
N GLY A 48 12.22 -8.80 -1.42
CA GLY A 48 13.48 -8.21 -0.99
C GLY A 48 13.31 -7.46 0.32
N HIS A 49 14.29 -6.60 0.64
CA HIS A 49 14.25 -5.76 1.84
C HIS A 49 14.04 -4.30 1.49
N ILE A 50 13.22 -3.62 2.29
CA ILE A 50 13.04 -2.17 2.27
C ILE A 50 13.35 -1.60 3.65
N LYS A 51 13.76 -0.33 3.71
CA LYS A 51 14.02 0.39 4.94
C LYS A 51 13.44 1.81 4.89
N VAL A 52 13.31 2.42 6.05
CA VAL A 52 12.90 3.83 6.16
C VAL A 52 13.89 4.70 5.39
N GLY A 53 13.36 5.57 4.54
CA GLY A 53 14.14 6.46 3.67
C GLY A 53 14.37 5.93 2.26
N ASP A 54 13.97 4.70 1.94
CA ASP A 54 13.99 4.24 0.55
C ASP A 54 12.97 5.01 -0.29
N GLU A 55 13.39 5.42 -1.48
CA GLU A 55 12.54 6.13 -2.43
C GLU A 55 11.57 5.17 -3.12
N ILE A 56 10.33 5.62 -3.31
CA ILE A 56 9.33 4.92 -4.10
C ILE A 56 9.35 5.51 -5.51
N ARG A 57 9.68 4.68 -6.52
CA ARG A 57 9.73 5.09 -7.92
C ARG A 57 8.64 4.41 -8.72
N LEU A 58 7.86 5.20 -9.46
CA LEU A 58 6.96 4.66 -10.49
C LEU A 58 7.81 4.23 -11.69
N ILE A 59 7.72 2.97 -12.09
CA ILE A 59 8.53 2.40 -13.18
C ILE A 59 7.69 1.97 -14.39
N GLU A 60 6.37 1.82 -14.22
CA GLU A 60 5.40 1.49 -15.28
C GLU A 60 3.98 1.89 -14.84
#